data_AF-A0A6B3CTN1-F1
#
_entry.id   AF-A0A6B3CTN1-F1
#
_cell.length_a   1.000
_cell.length_b   1.000
_cell.length_c   1.000
_cell.angle_alpha   90.00
_cell.angle_beta   90.00
_cell.angle_gamma   90.00
#
_symmetry.space_group_name_H-M   'P 1'
#
loop_
_entity.id
_entity.type
_entity.pdbx_description
1 polymer ?
#
loop_
_entity_poly.entity_id
_entity_poly.type
_entity_poly.pdbx_seq_one_letter_code
_entity_poly.pdbx_strand_id
1 'polypeptide(L)'
;TENDSPFVYRDTATSRAGLAAVHRRFRGQRIVIVGLGGSGSYILDQVAKTEVDSILLIDGDTFDNHNAFRAPGAPTLKTLRERPTKASY
;
A
#
# COMPACT_ATOMS: atom_id res chain seq x y z
N THR A 1 0.85 -19.36 15.35
CA THR A 1 0.45 -18.57 16.53
C THR A 1 -0.78 -17.76 16.13
N GLU A 2 -1.65 -17.38 17.07
CA GLU A 2 -2.94 -16.68 16.82
C GLU A 2 -2.85 -15.31 16.11
N ASN A 3 -1.70 -14.94 15.53
CA ASN A 3 -1.41 -13.63 14.93
C ASN A 3 -0.53 -13.72 13.66
N ASP A 4 -0.81 -14.65 12.75
CA ASP A 4 -0.09 -14.75 11.46
C ASP A 4 -0.66 -13.78 10.40
N SER A 5 -1.03 -12.57 10.84
CA SER A 5 -1.59 -11.50 10.01
C SER A 5 -0.57 -10.38 9.88
N PRO A 6 -0.31 -9.84 8.66
CA PRO A 6 0.62 -8.72 8.48
C PRO A 6 0.04 -7.38 8.99
N PHE A 7 -1.26 -7.35 9.31
CA PHE A 7 -1.93 -6.12 9.74
C PHE A 7 -1.77 -5.83 11.22
N VAL A 8 -1.50 -4.56 11.54
CA VAL A 8 -1.46 -4.03 12.92
C VAL A 8 -2.82 -4.12 13.60
N TYR A 9 -3.89 -3.88 12.84
CA TYR A 9 -5.26 -3.99 13.31
C TYR A 9 -5.90 -5.25 12.74
N ARG A 10 -6.69 -5.94 13.58
CA ARG A 10 -7.42 -7.12 13.14
C ARG A 10 -8.44 -6.75 12.07
N ASP A 11 -8.41 -7.46 10.95
CA ASP A 11 -9.40 -7.30 9.88
C ASP A 11 -10.74 -7.93 10.27
N THR A 12 -11.66 -7.07 10.73
CA THR A 12 -13.05 -7.44 11.03
C THR A 12 -13.98 -7.24 9.83
N ALA A 13 -13.56 -6.51 8.80
CA ALA A 13 -14.39 -6.22 7.63
C ALA A 13 -14.49 -7.45 6.72
N THR A 14 -13.36 -8.08 6.42
CA THR A 14 -13.29 -9.30 5.61
C THR A 14 -14.00 -10.47 6.28
N SER A 15 -13.85 -10.62 7.59
CA SER A 15 -14.55 -11.67 8.34
C SER A 15 -16.06 -11.43 8.38
N ARG A 16 -16.51 -10.19 8.63
CA ARG A 16 -17.93 -9.80 8.53
C ARG A 16 -18.52 -10.06 7.15
N ALA A 17 -17.75 -9.86 6.08
CA ALA A 17 -18.18 -10.10 4.70
C ALA A 17 -18.11 -11.58 4.29
N GLY A 18 -17.60 -12.49 5.14
CA GLY A 18 -17.42 -13.90 4.80
C GLY A 18 -16.31 -14.16 3.77
N LEU A 19 -15.39 -13.21 3.58
CA LEU A 19 -14.37 -13.24 2.53
C LEU A 19 -13.00 -13.77 3.00
N ALA A 20 -12.91 -14.25 4.25
CA ALA A 20 -11.64 -14.64 4.86
C ALA A 20 -10.88 -15.73 4.07
N ALA A 21 -11.60 -16.66 3.42
CA ALA A 21 -10.97 -17.70 2.60
C ALA A 21 -10.34 -17.15 1.31
N VAL A 22 -10.95 -16.11 0.71
CA VAL A 22 -10.42 -15.46 -0.49
C VAL A 22 -9.20 -14.61 -0.12
N HIS A 23 -9.29 -13.86 0.97
CA HIS A 23 -8.22 -12.97 1.43
C HIS A 23 -6.94 -13.75 1.79
N ARG A 24 -7.09 -14.94 2.41
CA ARG A 24 -5.97 -15.84 2.70
C ARG A 24 -5.22 -16.35 1.48
N ARG A 25 -5.78 -16.28 0.27
CA ARG A 25 -5.07 -16.69 -0.96
C ARG A 25 -3.88 -15.78 -1.30
N PHE A 26 -3.83 -14.58 -0.73
CA PHE A 26 -2.73 -13.65 -0.91
C PHE A 26 -1.50 -13.98 -0.05
N ARG A 27 -1.66 -14.82 0.98
CA ARG A 27 -0.53 -15.27 1.82
C ARG A 27 0.51 -16.02 1.02
N GLY A 28 1.78 -15.85 1.38
CA GLY A 28 2.91 -16.41 0.65
C GLY A 28 3.34 -15.60 -0.58
N GLN A 29 2.52 -14.63 -1.02
CA GLN A 29 2.85 -13.82 -2.19
C GLN A 29 3.76 -12.66 -1.81
N ARG A 30 4.77 -12.40 -2.65
CA ARG A 30 5.67 -11.26 -2.56
C ARG A 30 5.52 -10.42 -3.81
N ILE A 31 5.12 -9.16 -3.64
CA ILE A 31 4.79 -8.27 -4.75
C ILE A 31 5.89 -7.23 -4.91
N VAL A 32 6.32 -6.99 -6.14
CA VAL A 32 7.19 -5.85 -6.49
C VAL A 32 6.37 -4.86 -7.30
N ILE A 33 6.35 -3.60 -6.90
CA ILE A 33 5.73 -2.50 -7.64
C ILE A 33 6.83 -1.59 -8.15
N VAL A 34 6.97 -1.52 -9.47
CA VAL A 34 7.93 -0.64 -10.16
C VAL A 34 7.16 0.55 -10.71
N GLY A 35 7.45 1.73 -10.17
CA GLY A 35 6.74 2.97 -10.46
C GLY A 35 5.54 3.18 -9.53
N LEU A 36 5.55 4.29 -8.83
CA LEU A 36 4.56 4.78 -7.87
C LEU A 36 3.99 6.14 -8.32
N GLY A 37 3.77 6.26 -9.63
CA GLY A 37 2.96 7.33 -10.21
C GLY A 37 1.47 7.18 -9.87
N GLY A 38 0.59 7.68 -10.73
CA GLY A 38 -0.86 7.60 -10.51
C GLY A 38 -1.33 6.16 -10.30
N SER A 39 -1.14 5.28 -11.29
CA SER A 39 -1.61 3.90 -11.20
C SER A 39 -0.89 3.09 -10.12
N GLY A 40 0.43 3.18 -10.05
CA GLY A 40 1.23 2.38 -9.11
C GLY A 40 0.91 2.67 -7.66
N SER A 41 0.69 3.94 -7.30
CA SER A 41 0.32 4.32 -5.93
C SER A 41 -1.08 3.82 -5.52
N TYR A 42 -2.06 3.81 -6.43
CA TYR A 42 -3.36 3.20 -6.15
C TYR A 42 -3.31 1.67 -6.07
N ILE A 43 -2.48 1.02 -6.89
CA ILE A 43 -2.26 -0.42 -6.77
C ILE A 43 -1.64 -0.73 -5.40
N LEU A 44 -0.61 0.01 -4.99
CA LEU A 44 -0.01 -0.12 -3.65
C LEU A 44 -1.07 0.05 -2.56
N ASP A 45 -1.89 1.11 -2.63
CA ASP A 45 -2.94 1.37 -1.65
C ASP A 45 -3.90 0.16 -1.52
N GLN A 46 -4.26 -0.50 -2.61
CA GLN A 46 -5.13 -1.69 -2.56
C GLN A 46 -4.40 -2.95 -2.10
N VAL A 47 -3.19 -3.21 -2.62
CA VAL A 47 -2.39 -4.39 -2.26
C VAL A 47 -2.00 -4.36 -0.78
N ALA A 48 -1.70 -3.18 -0.21
CA ALA A 48 -1.39 -3.03 1.21
C ALA A 48 -2.55 -3.44 2.14
N LYS A 49 -3.77 -3.57 1.62
CA LYS A 49 -4.97 -4.06 2.36
C LYS A 49 -5.20 -5.56 2.18
N THR A 50 -4.24 -6.29 1.60
CA THR A 50 -4.29 -7.73 1.39
C THR A 50 -3.25 -8.46 2.23
N GLU A 51 -3.46 -9.75 2.51
CA GLU A 51 -2.54 -10.57 3.31
C GLU A 51 -1.30 -11.03 2.52
N VAL A 52 -0.74 -10.18 1.67
CA VAL A 52 0.57 -10.46 1.03
C VAL A 52 1.69 -10.42 2.07
N ASP A 53 2.72 -11.24 1.88
CA ASP A 53 3.82 -11.36 2.85
C ASP A 53 4.75 -10.14 2.82
N SER A 54 4.94 -9.55 1.64
CA SER A 54 5.83 -8.41 1.46
C SER A 54 5.52 -7.63 0.19
N ILE A 55 5.76 -6.32 0.23
CA ILE A 55 5.69 -5.42 -0.92
C ILE A 55 7.04 -4.71 -1.04
N LEU A 56 7.71 -4.86 -2.19
CA LEU A 56 8.91 -4.11 -2.53
C LEU A 56 8.54 -2.96 -3.47
N LEU A 57 8.96 -1.75 -3.10
CA LEU A 57 8.70 -0.53 -3.85
C LEU A 57 9.96 -0.07 -4.57
N ILE A 58 9.84 0.19 -5.87
CA ILE A 58 10.94 0.72 -6.68
C ILE A 58 10.42 1.93 -7.44
N ASP A 59 10.92 3.12 -7.12
CA ASP A 59 10.67 4.35 -7.88
C ASP A 59 11.89 5.27 -7.76
N GLY A 60 12.28 5.91 -8.87
CA GLY A 60 13.44 6.81 -8.94
C GLY A 60 13.11 8.29 -8.75
N ASP A 61 11.83 8.65 -8.66
CA ASP A 61 11.38 10.03 -8.57
C ASP A 61 11.14 10.49 -7.12
N THR A 62 11.14 11.81 -6.94
CA THR A 62 10.61 12.48 -5.75
C THR A 62 9.10 12.69 -5.83
N PHE A 63 8.43 12.72 -4.69
CA PHE A 63 7.03 13.06 -4.58
C PHE A 63 6.85 14.58 -4.51
N ASP A 64 6.38 15.17 -5.61
CA ASP A 64 6.23 16.62 -5.79
C ASP A 64 4.76 17.04 -5.84
N ASN A 65 4.51 18.35 -5.74
CA ASN A 65 3.16 18.94 -5.71
C ASN A 65 2.27 18.50 -6.90
N HIS A 66 2.84 18.35 -8.10
CA HIS A 66 2.08 17.90 -9.27
C HIS A 66 1.72 16.40 -9.22
N ASN A 67 2.26 15.62 -8.28
CA ASN A 67 1.86 14.23 -8.04
C ASN A 67 0.67 14.14 -7.08
N ALA A 68 0.56 15.07 -6.13
CA ALA A 68 -0.38 15.05 -5.02
C ALA A 68 -1.84 14.83 -5.42
N PHE A 69 -2.31 15.49 -6.49
CA PHE A 69 -3.71 15.42 -6.91
C PHE A 69 -4.15 14.04 -7.41
N ARG A 70 -3.21 13.14 -7.72
CA ARG A 70 -3.46 11.79 -8.26
C ARG A 70 -2.83 10.68 -7.43
N ALA A 71 -2.46 10.98 -6.19
CA ALA A 71 -1.91 10.02 -5.24
C ALA A 71 -2.90 9.80 -4.09
N PRO A 72 -2.97 8.59 -3.50
CA PRO A 72 -3.76 8.34 -2.31
C PRO A 72 -3.25 9.14 -1.09
N GLY A 73 -4.10 9.26 -0.06
CA GLY A 73 -3.70 9.76 1.26
C GLY A 73 -3.73 11.27 1.48
N ALA A 74 -4.04 12.09 0.46
CA ALA A 74 -4.16 13.55 0.57
C ALA A 74 -2.98 14.21 1.33
N PRO A 75 -1.76 14.24 0.73
CA PRO A 75 -0.54 14.65 1.41
C PRO A 75 -0.63 16.06 2.00
N THR A 76 -0.05 16.24 3.19
CA THR A 76 0.04 17.58 3.78
C THR A 76 1.07 18.44 3.04
N LEU A 77 0.92 19.77 3.13
CA LEU A 77 1.93 20.71 2.62
C LEU A 77 3.32 20.47 3.25
N LYS A 78 3.37 20.01 4.50
CA LYS A 78 4.64 19.67 5.16
C LYS A 78 5.32 18.51 4.44
N THR A 79 4.60 17.42 4.20
CA THR A 79 5.09 16.25 3.46
C THR A 79 5.57 16.63 2.06
N LEU A 80 4.82 17.47 1.33
CA LEU A 80 5.23 17.94 0.01
C LEU A 80 6.51 18.79 0.02
N ARG A 81 6.76 19.55 1.09
CA ARG A 81 8.00 20.33 1.24
C ARG A 81 9.21 19.48 1.55
N GLU A 82 9.02 18.33 2.18
CA GLU A 82 10.08 17.36 2.46
C GLU A 82 10.55 16.64 1.18
N ARG A 83 9.72 16.66 0.12
CA ARG A 83 9.99 16.03 -1.19
C ARG A 83 10.57 14.61 -1.05
N PRO A 84 9.89 13.72 -0.30
CA PRO A 84 10.38 12.37 -0.09
C PRO A 84 10.50 11.62 -1.43
N THR A 85 11.27 10.54 -1.46
CA THR A 85 11.22 9.63 -2.62
C THR A 85 9.81 9.05 -2.74
N LYS A 86 9.32 8.79 -3.95
CA LYS A 86 7.99 8.18 -4.11
C LYS A 86 7.89 6.80 -3.48
N ALA A 87 9.01 6.08 -3.36
CA ALA A 87 9.09 4.78 -2.66
C ALA A 87 9.00 4.89 -1.13
N SER A 88 9.15 6.09 -0.58
CA SER A 88 9.09 6.37 0.86
C SER A 88 7.98 7.36 1.23
N TYR A 89 7.11 7.70 0.29
CA TYR A 89 5.96 8.58 0.50
C TYR A 89 4.73 7.77 0.92
#